data_AF-A0A0F0H130-F1
#
_entry.id   AF-A0A0F0H130-F1
#
_cell.length_a   1.000
_cell.length_b   1.000
_cell.length_c   1.000
_cell.angle_alpha   90.00
_cell.angle_beta   90.00
_cell.angle_gamma   90.00
#
_symmetry.space_group_name_H-M   'P 1'
#
loop_
_entity.id
_entity.type
_entity.pdbx_description
1 polymer ?
#
loop_
_entity_poly.entity_id
_entity_poly.type
_entity_poly.pdbx_seq_one_letter_code
_entity_poly.pdbx_strand_id
1 'polypeptide(L)'
;NENELEGNDGEIQRPEVAELQFRGSPVGKVVAMPKFLRILYGDAKVTANGNKNAKDSWTCTGFEDKVQINKYPICPQGSKVKRIHDFPSCWDGKNIDSAKHREHIVFPDKNSGKCPKGFKAVPQLRISLTYNIPRDIQQKGQYKVDSFPEEAHNPFSDHDDFANVMSQQIMDRLVNCVNTGKKCKE
;
A
#
# COMPACT_ATOMS: atom_id res chain seq x y z
N ASN A 1 -18.09 19.44 -8.11
CA ASN A 1 -17.71 18.18 -7.45
C ASN A 1 -18.91 17.25 -7.41
N GLU A 2 -19.18 16.51 -8.49
CA GLU A 2 -20.32 15.58 -8.56
C GLU A 2 -19.92 14.12 -8.23
N ASN A 3 -18.67 13.89 -7.81
CA ASN A 3 -18.11 12.56 -7.55
C ASN A 3 -17.79 12.29 -6.08
N GLU A 4 -18.09 13.21 -5.15
CA GLU A 4 -17.86 13.00 -3.72
C GLU A 4 -19.10 12.37 -3.10
N LEU A 5 -18.91 11.28 -2.37
CA LEU A 5 -19.98 10.65 -1.60
C LEU A 5 -20.43 11.59 -0.48
N GLU A 6 -21.72 11.54 -0.14
CA GLU A 6 -22.30 12.32 0.94
C GLU A 6 -21.59 12.03 2.27
N GLY A 7 -21.34 13.09 3.07
CA GLY A 7 -20.72 12.96 4.40
C GLY A 7 -19.21 13.19 4.43
N ASN A 8 -18.55 13.28 3.28
CA ASN A 8 -17.16 13.73 3.22
C ASN A 8 -17.07 15.27 3.30
N ASP A 9 -16.13 15.76 4.12
CA ASP A 9 -15.95 17.17 4.44
C ASP A 9 -14.48 17.61 4.38
N GLY A 10 -14.27 18.93 4.36
CA GLY A 10 -12.94 19.54 4.44
C GLY A 10 -12.25 19.75 3.09
N GLU A 11 -10.95 20.03 3.15
CA GLU A 11 -10.11 20.27 1.97
C GLU A 11 -9.28 19.04 1.61
N ILE A 12 -9.20 18.72 0.32
CA ILE A 12 -8.37 17.62 -0.19
C ILE A 12 -6.90 17.84 0.18
N GLN A 13 -6.37 16.93 0.99
CA GLN A 13 -4.95 16.94 1.37
C GLN A 13 -4.12 16.27 0.27
N ARG A 14 -3.33 17.06 -0.45
CA ARG A 14 -2.35 16.52 -1.41
C ARG A 14 -1.10 16.05 -0.69
N PRO A 15 -0.54 14.88 -1.04
CA PRO A 15 0.76 14.49 -0.50
C PRO A 15 1.82 15.49 -0.97
N GLU A 16 2.69 15.89 -0.05
CA GLU A 16 3.88 16.67 -0.36
C GLU A 16 4.90 15.80 -1.12
N VAL A 17 4.99 14.51 -0.75
CA VAL A 17 5.83 13.52 -1.42
C VAL A 17 5.03 12.27 -1.67
N ALA A 18 5.05 11.80 -2.91
CA ALA A 18 4.56 10.48 -3.31
C ALA A 18 5.74 9.66 -3.85
N GLU A 19 6.04 8.54 -3.19
CA GLU A 19 7.09 7.62 -3.59
C GLU A 19 6.49 6.25 -3.92
N LEU A 20 6.77 5.76 -5.12
CA LEU A 20 6.46 4.40 -5.55
C LEU A 20 7.78 3.65 -5.69
N GLN A 21 7.94 2.58 -4.92
CA GLN A 21 9.16 1.78 -4.90
C GLN A 21 8.83 0.31 -5.17
N PHE A 22 9.54 -0.30 -6.11
CA PHE A 22 9.55 -1.75 -6.27
C PHE A 22 10.76 -2.36 -5.57
N ARG A 23 10.53 -3.34 -4.70
CA ARG A 23 11.54 -4.04 -3.91
C ARG A 23 11.66 -5.51 -4.34
N GLY A 24 12.85 -6.08 -4.18
CA GLY A 24 13.09 -7.51 -4.38
C GLY A 24 12.52 -8.37 -3.24
N SER A 25 12.70 -9.69 -3.33
CA SER A 25 12.39 -10.61 -2.24
C SER A 25 13.59 -10.77 -1.30
N PRO A 26 13.40 -10.87 0.02
CA PRO A 26 14.50 -11.08 0.97
C PRO A 26 15.13 -12.47 0.90
N VAL A 27 14.48 -13.43 0.22
CA VAL A 27 14.86 -14.86 0.23
C VAL A 27 15.19 -15.42 -1.16
N GLY A 28 15.25 -14.57 -2.19
CA GLY A 28 15.58 -15.02 -3.53
C GLY A 28 15.26 -13.99 -4.61
N LYS A 29 15.44 -14.42 -5.87
CA LYS A 29 15.10 -13.61 -7.03
C LYS A 29 13.59 -13.56 -7.23
N VAL A 30 13.10 -12.42 -7.69
CA VAL A 30 11.72 -12.23 -8.14
C VAL A 30 11.59 -12.53 -9.64
N VAL A 31 10.39 -12.89 -10.07
CA VAL A 31 10.00 -13.00 -11.48
C VAL A 31 9.18 -11.78 -11.91
N ALA A 32 9.07 -11.55 -13.23
CA ALA A 32 8.25 -10.47 -13.77
C ALA A 32 6.78 -10.58 -13.33
N MET A 33 6.18 -9.44 -12.96
CA MET A 33 4.73 -9.36 -12.85
C MET A 33 4.13 -9.46 -14.26
N PRO A 34 3.10 -10.31 -14.49
CA PRO A 34 2.38 -10.29 -15.75
C PRO A 34 1.66 -8.95 -15.94
N LYS A 35 1.49 -8.54 -17.20
CA LYS A 35 0.68 -7.36 -17.53
C LYS A 35 -0.75 -7.58 -17.02
N PHE A 36 -1.32 -6.52 -16.48
CA PHE A 36 -2.64 -6.46 -15.85
C PHE A 36 -2.79 -7.28 -14.57
N LEU A 37 -1.70 -7.70 -13.92
CA LEU A 37 -1.76 -8.18 -12.54
C LEU A 37 -2.41 -7.11 -11.66
N ARG A 38 -3.50 -7.45 -10.99
CA ARG A 38 -4.24 -6.57 -10.09
C ARG A 38 -3.91 -6.91 -8.65
N ILE A 39 -3.68 -5.90 -7.82
CA ILE A 39 -3.25 -6.13 -6.44
C ILE A 39 -3.99 -5.14 -5.54
N LEU A 40 -4.62 -5.66 -4.49
CA LEU A 40 -5.25 -4.86 -3.44
C LEU A 40 -4.37 -4.83 -2.19
N TYR A 41 -4.29 -3.66 -1.58
CA TYR A 41 -3.77 -3.45 -0.23
C TYR A 41 -4.88 -2.88 0.65
N GLY A 42 -4.99 -3.33 1.91
CA GLY A 42 -6.06 -2.88 2.82
C GLY A 42 -7.44 -3.41 2.44
N ASP A 43 -8.50 -2.82 3.00
CA ASP A 43 -9.91 -3.13 2.72
C ASP A 43 -10.77 -1.88 2.88
N ALA A 44 -11.47 -1.48 1.83
CA ALA A 44 -12.30 -0.27 1.82
C ALA A 44 -13.58 -0.39 2.67
N LYS A 45 -13.97 -1.60 3.07
CA LYS A 45 -15.27 -1.90 3.69
C LYS A 45 -15.11 -2.71 4.97
N VAL A 46 -14.26 -2.26 5.88
CA VAL A 46 -13.90 -2.99 7.11
C VAL A 46 -15.12 -3.22 8.01
N THR A 47 -16.05 -2.28 8.07
CA THR A 47 -17.31 -2.43 8.84
C THR A 47 -18.09 -3.68 8.38
N ALA A 48 -18.12 -3.96 7.07
CA ALA A 48 -18.83 -5.10 6.52
C ALA A 48 -17.99 -6.39 6.43
N ASN A 49 -16.72 -6.28 6.04
CA ASN A 49 -15.84 -7.41 5.74
C ASN A 49 -15.07 -7.93 6.97
N GLY A 50 -15.01 -7.13 8.03
CA GLY A 50 -14.12 -7.33 9.17
C GLY A 50 -12.65 -7.07 8.86
N ASN A 51 -11.81 -7.23 9.88
CA ASN A 51 -10.43 -6.73 9.87
C ASN A 51 -9.40 -7.61 9.13
N LYS A 52 -9.83 -8.73 8.52
CA LYS A 52 -8.91 -9.74 7.97
C LYS A 52 -7.98 -9.17 6.88
N ASN A 53 -8.50 -8.28 6.05
CA ASN A 53 -7.79 -7.72 4.90
C ASN A 53 -7.25 -6.31 5.16
N ALA A 54 -7.77 -5.62 6.18
CA ALA A 54 -7.33 -4.30 6.61
C ALA A 54 -5.86 -4.32 7.05
N LYS A 55 -5.19 -3.16 6.96
CA LYS A 55 -3.75 -3.03 7.23
C LYS A 55 -3.45 -1.79 8.04
N ASP A 56 -2.44 -1.91 8.89
CA ASP A 56 -1.87 -0.77 9.59
C ASP A 56 -1.05 0.03 8.57
N SER A 57 -1.49 1.23 8.22
CA SER A 57 -0.91 2.01 7.11
C SER A 57 -0.23 3.30 7.55
N TRP A 58 -0.56 3.79 8.75
CA TRP A 58 -0.24 5.14 9.16
C TRP A 58 0.98 5.18 10.06
N THR A 59 1.83 6.18 9.86
CA THR A 59 3.02 6.44 10.65
C THR A 59 3.40 7.92 10.57
N CYS A 60 4.55 8.27 11.14
CA CYS A 60 5.18 9.57 10.99
C CYS A 60 6.55 9.40 10.32
N THR A 61 7.00 10.42 9.59
CA THR A 61 8.38 10.45 9.08
C THR A 61 9.38 10.28 10.23
N GLY A 62 10.37 9.40 10.09
CA GLY A 62 11.33 9.05 11.14
C GLY A 62 10.89 7.91 12.07
N PHE A 63 9.70 7.34 11.84
CA PHE A 63 9.10 6.27 12.64
C PHE A 63 8.65 5.06 11.80
N GLU A 64 9.02 5.03 10.52
CA GLU A 64 8.57 4.02 9.54
C GLU A 64 8.92 2.58 9.94
N ASP A 65 10.06 2.38 10.61
CA ASP A 65 10.54 1.07 11.08
C ASP A 65 10.11 0.76 12.53
N LYS A 66 9.40 1.67 13.18
CA LYS A 66 9.02 1.56 14.60
C LYS A 66 7.55 1.23 14.77
N VAL A 67 6.69 1.88 14.00
CA VAL A 67 5.25 1.73 14.15
C VAL A 67 4.52 2.01 12.84
N GLN A 68 3.67 1.06 12.44
CA GLN A 68 2.54 1.30 11.56
C GLN A 68 1.29 1.06 12.41
N ILE A 69 0.32 1.99 12.37
CA ILE A 69 -0.91 1.91 13.16
C ILE A 69 -2.15 2.03 12.28
N ASN A 70 -3.25 1.47 12.78
CA ASN A 70 -4.60 1.63 12.24
C ASN A 70 -5.33 2.87 12.82
N LYS A 71 -4.60 3.96 13.07
CA LYS A 71 -5.14 5.20 13.62
C LYS A 71 -4.51 6.41 12.94
N TYR A 72 -5.21 7.53 12.95
CA TYR A 72 -4.62 8.82 12.59
C TYR A 72 -3.52 9.21 13.61
N PRO A 73 -2.23 9.24 13.23
CA PRO A 73 -1.16 9.62 14.14
C PRO A 73 -1.21 11.11 14.51
N ILE A 74 -0.76 11.41 15.74
CA ILE A 74 -0.32 12.76 16.08
C ILE A 74 1.20 12.73 16.04
N CYS A 75 1.78 13.36 15.02
CA CYS A 75 3.22 13.28 14.81
C CYS A 75 4.01 14.20 15.76
N PRO A 76 5.21 13.77 16.19
CA PRO A 76 6.13 14.62 16.92
C PRO A 76 6.46 15.90 16.14
N GLN A 77 6.86 16.95 16.85
CA GLN A 77 7.27 18.19 16.20
C GLN A 77 8.42 17.93 15.21
N GLY A 78 8.31 18.52 14.01
CA GLY A 78 9.26 18.30 12.92
C GLY A 78 9.05 17.00 12.13
N SER A 79 8.10 16.13 12.52
CA SER A 79 7.69 14.95 11.75
C SER A 79 6.39 15.22 10.99
N LYS A 80 6.24 14.56 9.84
CA LYS A 80 5.06 14.65 8.97
C LYS A 80 4.24 13.36 9.03
N VAL A 81 2.94 13.47 8.79
CA VAL A 81 2.06 12.30 8.64
C VAL A 81 2.47 11.53 7.39
N LYS A 82 2.58 10.22 7.51
CA LYS A 82 3.00 9.35 6.41
C LYS A 82 2.13 8.10 6.34
N ARG A 83 1.74 7.73 5.13
CA ARG A 83 1.10 6.44 4.79
C ARG A 83 2.12 5.54 4.11
N ILE A 84 2.17 4.27 4.46
CA ILE A 84 3.02 3.26 3.82
C ILE A 84 2.17 2.04 3.50
N HIS A 85 2.05 1.72 2.22
CA HIS A 85 1.31 0.57 1.72
C HIS A 85 2.28 -0.42 1.08
N ASP A 86 2.53 -1.51 1.80
CA ASP A 86 3.36 -2.61 1.34
C ASP A 86 2.48 -3.69 0.72
N PHE A 87 2.47 -3.78 -0.60
CA PHE A 87 1.59 -4.69 -1.32
C PHE A 87 2.02 -6.15 -1.12
N PRO A 88 1.09 -7.11 -1.27
CA PRO A 88 1.46 -8.52 -1.38
C PRO A 88 2.34 -8.75 -2.63
N SER A 89 3.23 -9.73 -2.56
CA SER A 89 4.27 -9.94 -3.59
C SER A 89 4.55 -11.41 -3.88
N CYS A 90 3.69 -12.31 -3.40
CA CYS A 90 3.75 -13.73 -3.73
C CYS A 90 2.60 -14.04 -4.67
N TRP A 91 2.90 -14.22 -5.94
CA TRP A 91 1.95 -14.47 -7.02
C TRP A 91 1.81 -15.97 -7.29
N ASP A 92 0.61 -16.47 -7.57
CA ASP A 92 0.34 -17.90 -7.78
C ASP A 92 0.99 -18.49 -9.05
N GLY A 93 1.61 -17.63 -9.88
CA GLY A 93 2.31 -18.02 -11.09
C GLY A 93 1.42 -18.20 -12.31
N LYS A 94 0.10 -17.92 -12.21
CA LYS A 94 -0.88 -18.16 -13.26
C LYS A 94 -1.85 -16.99 -13.48
N ASN A 95 -2.51 -16.49 -12.43
CA ASN A 95 -3.68 -15.63 -12.58
C ASN A 95 -3.33 -14.15 -12.39
N ILE A 96 -3.79 -13.28 -13.29
CA ILE A 96 -3.63 -11.82 -13.15
C ILE A 96 -4.68 -11.19 -12.23
N ASP A 97 -5.71 -11.96 -11.89
CA ASP A 97 -6.80 -11.56 -11.01
C ASP A 97 -7.51 -12.80 -10.43
N SER A 98 -8.32 -12.65 -9.39
CA SER A 98 -9.20 -13.71 -8.88
C SER A 98 -10.58 -13.16 -8.51
N ALA A 99 -11.56 -14.04 -8.28
CA ALA A 99 -12.95 -13.63 -8.02
C ALA A 99 -13.12 -12.63 -6.85
N LYS A 100 -12.19 -12.67 -5.89
CA LYS A 100 -12.11 -11.74 -4.75
C LYS A 100 -10.89 -10.82 -4.80
N HIS A 101 -10.19 -10.76 -5.94
CA HIS A 101 -9.00 -9.94 -6.21
C HIS A 101 -7.79 -10.15 -5.26
N ARG A 102 -7.76 -11.24 -4.49
CA ARG A 102 -6.80 -11.45 -3.38
C ARG A 102 -6.16 -12.83 -3.28
N GLU A 103 -6.69 -13.83 -3.99
CA GLU A 103 -6.22 -15.22 -3.84
C GLU A 103 -5.03 -15.55 -4.75
N HIS A 104 -4.94 -14.86 -5.88
CA HIS A 104 -3.87 -15.03 -6.86
C HIS A 104 -2.56 -14.36 -6.45
N ILE A 105 -2.60 -13.46 -5.46
CA ILE A 105 -1.42 -12.80 -4.92
C ILE A 105 -1.57 -12.56 -3.41
N VAL A 106 -0.58 -13.01 -2.63
CA VAL A 106 -0.63 -13.00 -1.17
C VAL A 106 0.64 -12.39 -0.58
N PHE A 107 0.56 -12.04 0.70
CA PHE A 107 1.72 -11.53 1.44
C PHE A 107 2.75 -12.65 1.64
N PRO A 108 4.05 -12.33 1.59
CA PRO A 108 5.07 -13.26 2.06
C PRO A 108 4.87 -13.54 3.56
N ASP A 109 5.37 -14.68 4.02
CA ASP A 109 5.39 -15.01 5.44
C ASP A 109 6.15 -13.93 6.23
N LYS A 110 5.56 -13.44 7.33
CA LYS A 110 6.09 -12.30 8.09
C LYS A 110 7.47 -12.58 8.70
N ASN A 111 7.75 -13.82 9.07
CA ASN A 111 8.97 -14.18 9.78
C ASN A 111 10.11 -14.54 8.81
N SER A 112 9.79 -15.33 7.78
CA SER A 112 10.79 -15.83 6.84
C SER A 112 10.90 -15.00 5.56
N GLY A 113 9.92 -14.16 5.24
CA GLY A 113 9.83 -13.46 3.96
C GLY A 113 9.58 -14.37 2.75
N LYS A 114 9.30 -15.67 2.98
CA LYS A 114 9.10 -16.66 1.94
C LYS A 114 7.67 -16.63 1.41
N CYS A 115 7.54 -16.90 0.12
CA CYS A 115 6.24 -17.17 -0.48
C CYS A 115 5.73 -18.56 -0.09
N PRO A 116 4.40 -18.74 0.06
CA PRO A 116 3.80 -20.05 0.26
C PRO A 116 4.15 -21.02 -0.87
N LYS A 117 4.08 -22.32 -0.60
CA LYS A 117 4.36 -23.36 -1.60
C LYS A 117 3.48 -23.16 -2.85
N GLY A 118 4.10 -23.16 -4.02
CA GLY A 118 3.43 -22.95 -5.31
C GLY A 118 3.40 -21.49 -5.77
N PHE A 119 3.68 -20.52 -4.89
CA PHE A 119 3.75 -19.11 -5.24
C PHE A 119 5.17 -18.70 -5.64
N LYS A 120 5.26 -17.71 -6.52
CA LYS A 120 6.49 -17.08 -7.01
C LYS A 120 6.57 -15.67 -6.46
N ALA A 121 7.76 -15.25 -6.03
CA ALA A 121 7.97 -13.87 -5.64
C ALA A 121 7.98 -12.96 -6.88
N VAL A 122 7.23 -11.88 -6.85
CA VAL A 122 7.28 -10.77 -7.82
C VAL A 122 7.84 -9.51 -7.12
N PRO A 123 8.29 -8.47 -7.85
CA PRO A 123 8.69 -7.23 -7.22
C PRO A 123 7.57 -6.68 -6.32
N GLN A 124 7.90 -6.36 -5.07
CA GLN A 124 6.94 -5.82 -4.12
C GLN A 124 6.80 -4.31 -4.32
N LEU A 125 5.59 -3.85 -4.64
CA LEU A 125 5.27 -2.42 -4.61
C LEU A 125 5.16 -1.94 -3.15
N ARG A 126 5.84 -0.82 -2.87
CA ARG A 126 5.61 0.04 -1.71
C ARG A 126 5.13 1.39 -2.24
N ILE A 127 3.98 1.86 -1.78
CA ILE A 127 3.54 3.24 -1.98
C ILE A 127 3.76 3.97 -0.65
N SER A 128 4.41 5.12 -0.68
CA SER A 128 4.62 5.98 0.48
C SER A 128 4.15 7.39 0.18
N LEU A 129 3.22 7.89 0.99
CA LEU A 129 2.64 9.22 0.84
C LEU A 129 2.93 10.04 2.09
N THR A 130 3.61 11.17 1.95
CA THR A 130 3.92 12.08 3.06
C THR A 130 3.09 13.34 2.93
N TYR A 131 2.44 13.76 4.01
CA TYR A 131 1.52 14.89 4.01
C TYR A 131 1.99 15.98 4.96
N ASN A 132 1.82 17.22 4.53
CA ASN A 132 2.06 18.39 5.37
C ASN A 132 0.77 18.80 6.10
N ILE A 133 0.29 17.94 7.00
CA ILE A 133 -0.91 18.21 7.80
C ILE A 133 -0.50 19.04 9.01
N PRO A 134 -1.07 20.25 9.24
CA PRO A 134 -0.74 21.06 10.39
C PRO A 134 -0.94 20.31 11.71
N ARG A 135 -0.04 20.51 12.67
CA ARG A 135 -0.05 19.75 13.92
C ARG A 135 -1.32 19.99 14.74
N ASP A 136 -1.87 21.19 14.71
CA ASP A 136 -3.11 21.51 15.40
C ASP A 136 -4.32 20.75 14.80
N ILE A 137 -4.35 20.57 13.47
CA ILE A 137 -5.34 19.72 12.77
C ILE A 137 -5.18 18.26 13.19
N GLN A 138 -3.94 17.77 13.31
CA GLN A 138 -3.69 16.41 13.80
C GLN A 138 -4.19 16.21 15.24
N GLN A 139 -3.89 17.16 16.13
CA GLN A 139 -4.32 17.10 17.54
C GLN A 139 -5.83 17.17 17.71
N LYS A 140 -6.52 17.92 16.84
CA LYS A 140 -7.99 18.00 16.81
C LYS A 140 -8.64 16.78 16.15
N GLY A 141 -7.86 15.86 15.57
CA GLY A 141 -8.38 14.68 14.87
C GLY A 141 -9.19 15.04 13.60
N GLN A 142 -8.82 16.11 12.92
CA GLN A 142 -9.62 16.70 11.84
C GLN A 142 -9.19 16.27 10.43
N TYR A 143 -8.14 15.48 10.30
CA TYR A 143 -7.77 14.87 9.02
C TYR A 143 -8.25 13.43 8.99
N LYS A 144 -8.76 13.02 7.83
CA LYS A 144 -9.56 11.81 7.68
C LYS A 144 -9.31 11.18 6.32
N VAL A 145 -9.46 9.86 6.23
CA VAL A 145 -9.67 9.16 4.97
C VAL A 145 -11.08 9.48 4.49
N ASP A 146 -11.17 9.93 3.26
CA ASP A 146 -12.43 9.91 2.50
C ASP A 146 -12.75 8.45 2.16
N SER A 147 -13.89 7.97 2.65
CA SER A 147 -14.29 6.57 2.56
C SER A 147 -15.81 6.49 2.42
N PHE A 148 -16.33 5.28 2.17
CA PHE A 148 -17.77 5.03 2.26
C PHE A 148 -18.36 5.56 3.58
N PRO A 149 -19.58 6.14 3.57
CA PRO A 149 -20.22 6.67 4.78
C PRO A 149 -20.31 5.65 5.92
N GLU A 150 -20.49 4.36 5.61
CA GLU A 150 -20.56 3.26 6.56
C GLU A 150 -19.24 3.00 7.31
N GLU A 151 -18.12 3.48 6.78
CA GLU A 151 -16.83 3.40 7.46
C GLU A 151 -16.62 4.58 8.41
N ALA A 152 -17.44 5.63 8.36
CA ALA A 152 -17.37 6.80 9.24
C ALA A 152 -15.93 7.36 9.39
N HIS A 153 -15.20 7.44 8.27
CA HIS A 153 -13.80 7.85 8.21
C HIS A 153 -12.84 7.00 9.07
N ASN A 154 -13.13 5.70 9.24
CA ASN A 154 -12.26 4.77 9.94
C ASN A 154 -10.88 4.69 9.24
N PRO A 155 -9.76 5.07 9.89
CA PRO A 155 -8.43 4.98 9.27
C PRO A 155 -8.02 3.56 8.87
N PHE A 156 -8.70 2.53 9.39
CA PHE A 156 -8.44 1.14 9.04
C PHE A 156 -9.12 0.71 7.73
N SER A 157 -10.06 1.51 7.19
CA SER A 157 -10.61 1.33 5.84
C SER A 157 -9.67 1.80 4.74
N ASP A 158 -8.49 2.31 5.11
CA ASP A 158 -7.47 2.73 4.18
C ASP A 158 -7.01 1.56 3.30
N HIS A 159 -6.95 1.81 1.99
CA HIS A 159 -6.67 0.82 0.98
C HIS A 159 -6.04 1.48 -0.25
N ASP A 160 -5.39 0.67 -1.07
CA ASP A 160 -4.94 1.06 -2.41
C ASP A 160 -5.13 -0.11 -3.38
N ASP A 161 -5.32 0.28 -4.64
CA ASP A 161 -5.46 -0.63 -5.77
C ASP A 161 -4.30 -0.40 -6.74
N PHE A 162 -3.69 -1.49 -7.22
CA PHE A 162 -2.65 -1.45 -8.23
C PHE A 162 -3.02 -2.36 -9.41
N ALA A 163 -2.78 -1.88 -10.63
CA ALA A 163 -2.83 -2.68 -11.84
C ALA A 163 -1.53 -2.52 -12.63
N ASN A 164 -0.84 -3.63 -12.90
CA ASN A 164 0.42 -3.58 -13.64
C ASN A 164 0.19 -3.28 -15.13
N VAL A 165 0.34 -2.01 -15.53
CA VAL A 165 0.25 -1.59 -16.93
C VAL A 165 1.61 -1.40 -17.61
N MET A 166 2.71 -1.70 -16.91
CA MET A 166 4.06 -1.59 -17.46
C MET A 166 4.23 -2.46 -18.71
N SER A 167 5.02 -1.97 -19.67
CA SER A 167 5.46 -2.80 -20.79
C SER A 167 6.38 -3.92 -20.29
N GLN A 168 6.51 -5.00 -21.06
CA GLN A 168 7.43 -6.08 -20.72
C GLN A 168 8.87 -5.56 -20.57
N GLN A 169 9.28 -4.60 -21.41
CA GLN A 169 10.62 -4.00 -21.36
C GLN A 169 10.88 -3.25 -20.03
N ILE A 170 9.91 -2.49 -19.51
CA ILE A 170 10.03 -1.83 -18.20
C ILE A 170 10.08 -2.88 -17.10
N MET A 171 9.20 -3.88 -17.16
CA MET A 171 9.15 -4.96 -16.17
C MET A 171 10.47 -5.74 -16.11
N ASP A 172 11.08 -6.05 -17.25
CA ASP A 172 12.35 -6.77 -17.32
C ASP A 172 13.50 -5.96 -16.73
N ARG A 173 13.55 -4.63 -16.99
CA ARG A 173 14.54 -3.75 -16.38
C ARG A 173 14.37 -3.66 -14.87
N LEU A 174 13.13 -3.51 -14.41
CA LEU A 174 12.79 -3.49 -12.99
C LEU A 174 13.23 -4.80 -12.31
N VAL A 175 12.84 -5.95 -12.86
CA VAL A 175 13.21 -7.28 -12.32
C VAL A 175 14.73 -7.44 -12.29
N ASN A 176 15.42 -7.08 -13.37
CA ASN A 176 16.88 -7.14 -13.42
C ASN A 176 17.52 -6.24 -12.36
N CYS A 177 17.00 -5.02 -12.17
CA CYS A 177 17.47 -4.10 -11.15
C CYS A 177 17.38 -4.70 -9.74
N VAL A 178 16.19 -5.14 -9.35
CA VAL A 178 15.96 -5.67 -7.99
C VAL A 178 16.67 -7.00 -7.76
N ASN A 179 16.77 -7.87 -8.78
CA ASN A 179 17.49 -9.14 -8.69
C ASN A 179 19.01 -8.99 -8.67
N THR A 180 19.55 -7.84 -9.07
CA THR A 180 20.98 -7.51 -8.98
C THR A 180 21.32 -6.64 -7.77
N GLY A 181 20.35 -6.37 -6.89
CA GLY A 181 20.53 -5.57 -5.68
C GLY A 181 20.84 -4.09 -5.96
N LYS A 182 20.51 -3.60 -7.16
CA LYS A 182 20.77 -2.21 -7.56
C LYS A 182 19.62 -1.29 -7.13
N LYS A 183 19.93 0.00 -7.04
CA LYS A 183 18.91 1.07 -7.00
C LYS A 183 18.83 1.67 -8.40
N CYS A 184 17.66 1.58 -9.02
CA CYS A 184 17.41 2.12 -10.35
C CYS A 184 16.27 3.14 -10.30
N LYS A 185 16.21 3.99 -11.33
CA LYS A 185 15.10 4.89 -11.59
C LYS A 185 14.58 4.58 -12.98
N GLU A 186 13.27 4.49 -13.10
CA GLU A 186 12.53 4.35 -14.36
C GLU A 186 11.67 5.61 -14.56
#